data_AF-A0A7S3GTH2-F1
#
_entry.id   AF-A0A7S3GTH2-F1
#
_cell.length_a   1.000
_cell.length_b   1.000
_cell.length_c   1.000
_cell.angle_alpha   90.00
_cell.angle_beta   90.00
_cell.angle_gamma   90.00
#
_symmetry.space_group_name_H-M   'P 1'
#
loop_
_entity.id
_entity.type
_entity.pdbx_description
1 polymer ?
#
loop_
_entity_poly.entity_id
_entity_poly.type
_entity_poly.pdbx_seq_one_letter_code
_entity_poly.pdbx_strand_id
1 'polypeptide(L)'
;DAEEATLQLANRLKSLSESINQYGKDHNFTKLIPDLSGGGDPDDAFSTVPYIKGMALFCLLEHSVGGEKHFQPFLKAYFEKFGGKTVTSFGMRDFFLEYFGKKAESDPEVAAAMKGPVAALDWDHLFYSTGMPDFLPPCDAAPLREAQALAEKWTAAGGDEAALAVFGAKDVEGW
;
A
#
# COMPACT_ATOMS: atom_id res chain seq x y z
N ASP A 1 17.33 -2.83 5.42
CA ASP A 1 17.23 -1.88 6.56
C ASP A 1 16.05 -0.93 6.31
N ALA A 2 15.91 0.21 7.01
CA ALA A 2 14.81 1.16 6.80
C ALA A 2 14.87 1.89 5.44
N GLU A 3 16.06 2.11 4.91
CA GLU A 3 16.29 2.77 3.63
C GLU A 3 15.89 1.85 2.47
N GLU A 4 16.28 0.57 2.56
CA GLU A 4 15.88 -0.47 1.61
C GLU A 4 14.35 -0.64 1.58
N ALA A 5 13.68 -0.67 2.74
CA ALA A 5 12.22 -0.78 2.83
C ALA A 5 11.53 0.42 2.14
N THR A 6 12.11 1.60 2.28
CA THR A 6 11.62 2.82 1.66
C THR A 6 11.78 2.78 0.15
N LEU A 7 12.94 2.37 -0.37
CA LEU A 7 13.17 2.23 -1.80
C LEU A 7 12.24 1.17 -2.42
N GLN A 8 12.04 0.04 -1.73
CA GLN A 8 11.09 -0.99 -2.15
C GLN A 8 9.66 -0.45 -2.21
N LEU A 9 9.24 0.33 -1.21
CA LEU A 9 7.92 0.97 -1.22
C LEU A 9 7.79 1.96 -2.38
N ALA A 10 8.78 2.81 -2.62
CA ALA A 10 8.77 3.77 -3.72
C ALA A 10 8.63 3.09 -5.10
N ASN A 11 9.39 2.01 -5.32
CA ASN A 11 9.27 1.20 -6.54
C ASN A 11 7.89 0.56 -6.68
N ARG A 12 7.35 0.00 -5.59
CA ARG A 12 6.00 -0.58 -5.57
C ARG A 12 4.91 0.45 -5.87
N LEU A 13 5.04 1.67 -5.37
CA LEU A 13 4.12 2.78 -5.66
C LEU A 13 4.17 3.18 -7.14
N LYS A 14 5.36 3.19 -7.75
CA LYS A 14 5.50 3.39 -9.19
C LYS A 14 4.77 2.29 -9.97
N SER A 15 4.99 1.02 -9.64
CA SER A 15 4.31 -0.11 -10.30
C SER A 15 2.79 -0.09 -10.12
N LEU A 16 2.30 0.38 -8.96
CA LEU A 16 0.87 0.62 -8.75
C LEU A 16 0.34 1.69 -9.72
N SER A 17 1.03 2.84 -9.80
CA SER A 17 0.65 3.93 -10.71
C SER A 17 0.63 3.46 -12.17
N GLU A 18 1.62 2.67 -12.60
CA GLU A 18 1.66 2.10 -13.95
C GLU A 18 0.49 1.15 -14.20
N SER A 19 0.18 0.27 -13.24
CA SER A 19 -0.97 -0.66 -13.34
C SER A 19 -2.30 0.09 -13.47
N ILE A 20 -2.50 1.14 -12.65
CA ILE A 20 -3.71 1.98 -12.70
C ILE A 20 -3.81 2.71 -14.04
N ASN A 21 -2.70 3.25 -14.55
CA ASN A 21 -2.68 3.93 -15.84
C ASN A 21 -2.98 2.98 -17.00
N GLN A 22 -2.50 1.72 -16.92
CA GLN A 22 -2.76 0.70 -17.94
C GLN A 22 -4.24 0.32 -18.02
N TYR A 23 -4.92 0.16 -16.88
CA TYR A 23 -6.37 -0.09 -16.87
C TYR A 23 -7.20 1.16 -17.16
N GLY A 24 -6.70 2.33 -16.76
CA GLY A 24 -7.47 3.56 -16.64
C GLY A 24 -7.92 3.77 -15.18
N LYS A 25 -7.77 5.02 -14.71
CA LYS A 25 -7.97 5.41 -13.30
C LYS A 25 -9.36 5.08 -12.72
N ASP A 26 -10.38 4.97 -13.56
CA ASP A 26 -11.77 4.74 -13.16
C ASP A 26 -12.21 3.28 -13.43
N HIS A 27 -11.26 2.42 -13.84
CA HIS A 27 -11.55 1.04 -14.23
C HIS A 27 -11.83 0.14 -13.01
N ASN A 28 -12.71 -0.86 -13.19
CA ASN A 28 -13.10 -1.82 -12.17
C ASN A 28 -11.91 -2.52 -11.49
N PHE A 29 -10.87 -2.89 -12.25
CA PHE A 29 -9.68 -3.56 -11.73
C PHE A 29 -8.72 -2.65 -10.96
N THR A 30 -9.03 -1.36 -10.83
CA THR A 30 -8.33 -0.45 -9.91
C THR A 30 -8.97 -0.38 -8.52
N LYS A 31 -10.10 -1.07 -8.31
CA LYS A 31 -10.71 -1.26 -6.99
C LYS A 31 -9.92 -2.30 -6.19
N LEU A 32 -9.97 -2.22 -4.86
CA LEU A 32 -9.39 -3.26 -4.01
C LEU A 32 -10.23 -4.55 -4.06
N ILE A 33 -11.55 -4.41 -4.13
CA ILE A 33 -12.48 -5.51 -4.39
C ILE A 33 -13.06 -5.31 -5.81
N PRO A 34 -12.47 -5.94 -6.84
CA PRO A 34 -13.02 -5.86 -8.20
C PRO A 34 -14.31 -6.66 -8.33
N ASP A 35 -15.20 -6.21 -9.22
CA ASP A 35 -16.35 -7.00 -9.63
C ASP A 35 -15.95 -7.99 -10.73
N LEU A 36 -16.08 -9.29 -10.46
CA LEU A 36 -15.80 -10.38 -11.41
C LEU A 36 -17.08 -11.12 -11.85
N SER A 37 -18.26 -10.60 -11.50
CA SER A 37 -19.55 -11.27 -11.77
C SER A 37 -19.93 -11.34 -13.26
N GLY A 38 -19.31 -10.50 -14.09
CA GLY A 38 -19.57 -10.42 -15.53
C GLY A 38 -19.05 -11.61 -16.37
N GLY A 39 -18.39 -12.60 -15.75
CA GLY A 39 -17.87 -13.78 -16.45
C GLY A 39 -16.59 -13.54 -17.25
N GLY A 40 -15.87 -12.45 -16.95
CA GLY A 40 -14.54 -12.18 -17.49
C GLY A 40 -13.47 -13.11 -16.91
N ASP A 41 -12.31 -13.15 -17.55
CA ASP A 41 -11.17 -13.94 -17.07
C ASP A 41 -10.60 -13.30 -15.78
N PRO A 42 -10.48 -14.03 -14.65
CA PRO A 42 -9.86 -13.48 -13.45
C PRO A 42 -8.41 -13.04 -13.64
N ASP A 43 -7.69 -13.58 -14.63
CA ASP A 43 -6.31 -13.17 -14.95
C ASP A 43 -6.26 -11.71 -15.44
N ASP A 44 -7.36 -11.19 -16.02
CA ASP A 44 -7.46 -9.78 -16.43
C ASP A 44 -7.46 -8.81 -15.25
N ALA A 45 -7.73 -9.29 -14.02
CA ALA A 45 -7.67 -8.47 -12.81
C ALA A 45 -6.29 -8.54 -12.11
N PHE A 46 -5.38 -9.41 -12.58
CA PHE A 46 -4.06 -9.57 -11.96
C PHE A 46 -3.22 -8.30 -12.17
N SER A 47 -2.74 -7.71 -11.07
CA SER A 47 -1.96 -6.47 -11.12
C SER A 47 -1.31 -6.12 -9.78
N THR A 48 -0.63 -4.98 -9.73
CA THR A 48 -0.07 -4.42 -8.49
C THR A 48 -1.15 -3.87 -7.53
N VAL A 49 -2.38 -3.64 -8.02
CA VAL A 49 -3.48 -3.04 -7.26
C VAL A 49 -3.79 -3.77 -5.95
N PRO A 50 -4.15 -5.07 -5.94
CA PRO A 50 -4.51 -5.77 -4.71
C PRO A 50 -3.36 -5.81 -3.68
N TYR A 51 -2.11 -5.84 -4.14
CA TYR A 51 -0.95 -5.85 -3.25
C TYR A 51 -0.75 -4.51 -2.55
N ILE A 52 -0.75 -3.40 -3.31
CA ILE A 52 -0.36 -2.09 -2.77
C ILE A 52 -1.54 -1.37 -2.14
N LYS A 53 -2.75 -1.44 -2.72
CA LYS A 53 -3.95 -0.96 -2.03
C LYS A 53 -4.26 -1.81 -0.80
N GLY A 54 -4.04 -3.13 -0.85
CA GLY A 54 -4.20 -4.00 0.31
C GLY A 54 -3.25 -3.64 1.44
N MET A 55 -1.96 -3.50 1.17
CA MET A 55 -0.97 -3.02 2.13
C MET A 55 -1.35 -1.65 2.70
N ALA A 56 -1.73 -0.68 1.84
CA ALA A 56 -2.14 0.65 2.29
C ALA A 56 -3.33 0.60 3.25
N LEU A 57 -4.33 -0.25 2.97
CA LEU A 57 -5.45 -0.50 3.90
C LEU A 57 -4.94 -1.03 5.24
N PHE A 58 -4.10 -2.06 5.27
CA PHE A 58 -3.59 -2.61 6.53
C PHE A 58 -2.75 -1.59 7.32
N CYS A 59 -1.93 -0.77 6.65
CA CYS A 59 -1.23 0.32 7.30
C CYS A 59 -2.21 1.36 7.87
N LEU A 60 -3.26 1.74 7.14
CA LEU A 60 -4.29 2.66 7.65
C LEU A 60 -4.98 2.07 8.89
N LEU A 61 -5.35 0.80 8.86
CA LEU A 61 -5.99 0.12 9.99
C LEU A 61 -5.07 0.10 11.22
N GLU A 62 -3.79 -0.20 11.04
CA GLU A 62 -2.79 -0.14 12.11
C GLU A 62 -2.70 1.25 12.73
N HIS A 63 -2.55 2.29 11.90
CA HIS A 63 -2.50 3.68 12.37
C HIS A 63 -3.79 4.06 13.11
N SER A 64 -4.95 3.59 12.61
CA SER A 64 -6.25 3.92 13.20
C SER A 64 -6.45 3.39 14.61
N VAL A 65 -5.73 2.33 15.01
CA VAL A 65 -5.86 1.70 16.33
C VAL A 65 -4.71 2.02 17.29
N GLY A 66 -3.79 2.93 16.92
CA GLY A 66 -2.67 3.32 17.78
C GLY A 66 -1.35 2.60 17.49
N GLY A 67 -1.22 1.97 16.32
CA GLY A 67 0.03 1.38 15.83
C GLY A 67 0.25 -0.09 16.18
N GLU A 68 1.47 -0.57 15.91
CA GLU A 68 1.87 -1.98 16.04
C GLU A 68 1.50 -2.63 17.39
N LYS A 69 1.59 -1.88 18.50
CA LYS A 69 1.30 -2.39 19.85
C LYS A 69 -0.10 -3.01 19.96
N HIS A 70 -1.07 -2.47 19.22
CA HIS A 70 -2.46 -2.90 19.18
C HIS A 70 -2.73 -3.80 18.00
N PHE A 71 -2.07 -3.55 16.87
CA PHE A 71 -2.31 -4.25 15.62
C PHE A 71 -1.65 -5.64 15.55
N GLN A 72 -0.44 -5.82 16.11
CA GLN A 72 0.23 -7.14 16.10
C GLN A 72 -0.58 -8.21 16.85
N PRO A 73 -1.14 -7.98 18.05
CA PRO A 73 -2.04 -8.94 18.71
C PRO A 73 -3.30 -9.26 17.90
N PHE A 74 -3.85 -8.26 17.19
CA PHE A 74 -4.98 -8.47 16.28
C PHE A 74 -4.61 -9.41 15.13
N LEU A 75 -3.46 -9.21 14.49
CA LEU A 75 -2.98 -10.08 13.40
C LEU A 75 -2.84 -11.53 13.87
N LYS A 76 -2.29 -11.76 15.07
CA LYS A 76 -2.23 -13.09 15.66
C LYS A 76 -3.62 -13.71 15.82
N ALA A 77 -4.56 -12.97 16.41
CA ALA A 77 -5.94 -13.44 16.60
C ALA A 77 -6.67 -13.67 15.25
N TYR A 78 -6.35 -12.88 14.22
CA TYR A 78 -6.89 -13.04 12.87
C TYR A 78 -6.47 -14.39 12.26
N PHE A 79 -5.17 -14.71 12.30
CA PHE A 79 -4.67 -15.98 11.79
C PHE A 79 -5.15 -17.18 12.63
N GLU A 80 -5.32 -17.02 13.94
CA GLU A 80 -5.94 -18.05 14.79
C GLU A 80 -7.42 -18.27 14.44
N LYS A 81 -8.19 -17.21 14.16
CA LYS A 81 -9.62 -17.31 13.82
C LYS A 81 -9.85 -17.96 12.45
N PHE A 82 -9.06 -17.55 11.45
CA PHE A 82 -9.26 -17.91 10.04
C PHE A 82 -8.27 -18.95 9.50
N GLY A 83 -7.31 -19.41 10.31
CA GLY A 83 -6.38 -20.47 9.91
C GLY A 83 -7.12 -21.73 9.41
N GLY A 84 -6.80 -22.14 8.19
CA GLY A 84 -7.45 -23.28 7.52
C GLY A 84 -8.88 -23.02 7.02
N LYS A 85 -9.32 -21.76 6.94
CA LYS A 85 -10.67 -21.35 6.49
C LYS A 85 -10.58 -20.35 5.34
N THR A 86 -11.69 -20.17 4.64
CA THR A 86 -11.88 -19.06 3.70
C THR A 86 -12.45 -17.84 4.43
N VAL A 87 -12.11 -16.65 3.95
CA VAL A 87 -12.56 -15.38 4.52
C VAL A 87 -12.81 -14.37 3.41
N THR A 88 -13.87 -13.57 3.54
CA THR A 88 -14.18 -12.46 2.64
C THR A 88 -13.62 -11.16 3.20
N SER A 89 -13.47 -10.12 2.38
CA SER A 89 -13.06 -8.80 2.87
C SER A 89 -13.99 -8.25 3.96
N PHE A 90 -15.29 -8.54 3.85
CA PHE A 90 -16.29 -8.22 4.89
C PHE A 90 -16.06 -9.01 6.17
N GLY A 91 -15.75 -10.31 6.08
CA GLY A 91 -15.40 -11.12 7.25
C GLY A 91 -14.13 -10.63 7.95
N MET A 92 -13.14 -10.15 7.19
CA MET A 92 -11.94 -9.50 7.74
C MET A 92 -12.29 -8.20 8.46
N ARG A 93 -13.06 -7.30 7.81
CA ARG A 93 -13.55 -6.04 8.40
C ARG A 93 -14.32 -6.28 9.69
N ASP A 94 -15.29 -7.18 9.64
CA ASP A 94 -16.19 -7.43 10.76
C ASP A 94 -15.41 -7.98 11.95
N PHE A 95 -14.41 -8.84 11.71
CA PHE A 95 -13.54 -9.30 12.77
C PHE A 95 -12.63 -8.20 13.32
N PHE A 96 -12.11 -7.29 12.48
CA PHE A 96 -11.36 -6.12 12.95
C PHE A 96 -12.21 -5.28 13.90
N LEU A 97 -13.44 -4.93 13.50
CA LEU A 97 -14.36 -4.15 14.33
C LEU A 97 -14.76 -4.89 15.62
N GLU A 98 -15.02 -6.20 15.54
CA GLU A 98 -15.34 -7.05 16.69
C GLU A 98 -14.18 -7.10 17.70
N TYR A 99 -12.96 -7.34 17.20
CA TYR A 99 -11.77 -7.48 18.03
C TYR A 99 -11.46 -6.20 18.80
N PHE A 100 -11.40 -5.06 18.09
CA PHE A 100 -11.09 -3.78 18.72
C PHE A 100 -12.26 -3.24 19.55
N GLY A 101 -13.50 -3.57 19.20
CA GLY A 101 -14.68 -3.30 20.02
C GLY A 101 -14.59 -3.95 21.41
N LYS A 102 -14.20 -5.23 21.47
CA LYS A 102 -13.95 -5.92 22.76
C LYS A 102 -12.74 -5.34 23.49
N LYS A 103 -11.66 -5.07 22.76
CA LYS A 103 -10.43 -4.51 23.35
C LYS A 103 -10.68 -3.16 24.02
N ALA A 104 -11.53 -2.33 23.43
CA ALA A 104 -11.93 -1.02 23.96
C ALA A 104 -12.59 -1.06 25.35
N GLU A 105 -13.15 -2.19 25.79
CA GLU A 105 -13.70 -2.34 27.15
C GLU A 105 -12.61 -2.25 28.23
N SER A 106 -11.37 -2.59 27.86
CA SER A 106 -10.22 -2.70 28.76
C SER A 106 -9.09 -1.72 28.46
N ASP A 107 -9.14 -1.06 27.29
CA ASP A 107 -8.07 -0.22 26.77
C ASP A 107 -8.62 1.16 26.35
N PRO A 108 -8.40 2.21 27.17
CA PRO A 108 -8.93 3.55 26.90
C PRO A 108 -8.45 4.16 25.57
N GLU A 109 -7.24 3.82 25.11
CA GLU A 109 -6.69 4.34 23.86
C GLU A 109 -7.42 3.72 22.66
N VAL A 110 -7.64 2.40 22.71
CA VAL A 110 -8.48 1.72 21.72
C VAL A 110 -9.92 2.21 21.79
N ALA A 111 -10.46 2.49 22.99
CA ALA A 111 -11.79 3.06 23.13
C ALA A 111 -11.92 4.44 22.47
N ALA A 112 -10.88 5.27 22.54
CA ALA A 112 -10.83 6.55 21.82
C ALA A 112 -10.70 6.33 20.30
N ALA A 113 -9.84 5.40 19.87
CA ALA A 113 -9.68 5.03 18.47
C ALA A 113 -11.00 4.55 17.82
N MET A 114 -11.74 3.69 18.52
CA MET A 114 -13.03 3.15 18.10
C MET A 114 -14.11 4.23 17.94
N LYS A 115 -14.01 5.36 18.65
CA LYS A 115 -14.94 6.49 18.56
C LYS A 115 -14.46 7.62 17.64
N GLY A 116 -13.23 7.54 17.15
CA GLY A 116 -12.61 8.55 16.31
C GLY A 116 -12.14 7.93 15.00
N PRO A 117 -10.83 7.67 14.82
CA PRO A 117 -10.26 7.22 13.56
C PRO A 117 -10.91 5.95 12.99
N VAL A 118 -11.25 4.95 13.80
CA VAL A 118 -11.90 3.73 13.30
C VAL A 118 -13.35 3.99 12.89
N ALA A 119 -14.08 4.83 13.62
CA ALA A 119 -15.45 5.22 13.27
C ALA A 119 -15.52 6.07 12.00
N ALA A 120 -14.43 6.75 11.65
CA ALA A 120 -14.31 7.57 10.44
C ALA A 120 -13.93 6.77 9.18
N LEU A 121 -13.63 5.47 9.31
CA LEU A 121 -13.30 4.63 8.15
C LEU A 121 -14.53 4.43 7.26
N ASP A 122 -14.44 4.93 6.03
CA ASP A 122 -15.40 4.64 4.97
C ASP A 122 -15.02 3.33 4.26
N TRP A 123 -15.61 2.23 4.72
CA TRP A 123 -15.32 0.88 4.19
C TRP A 123 -15.69 0.71 2.72
N ASP A 124 -16.78 1.34 2.27
CA ASP A 124 -17.20 1.24 0.89
C ASP A 124 -16.21 1.98 -0.01
N HIS A 125 -15.76 3.17 0.39
CA HIS A 125 -14.70 3.89 -0.31
C HIS A 125 -13.39 3.12 -0.31
N LEU A 126 -12.97 2.56 0.84
CA LEU A 126 -11.72 1.78 0.95
C LEU A 126 -11.73 0.52 0.06
N PHE A 127 -12.88 -0.14 -0.09
CA PHE A 127 -13.00 -1.35 -0.88
C PHE A 127 -13.24 -1.10 -2.37
N TYR A 128 -14.01 -0.05 -2.71
CA TYR A 128 -14.57 0.11 -4.04
C TYR A 128 -14.16 1.38 -4.78
N SER A 129 -13.40 2.28 -4.16
CA SER A 129 -12.80 3.42 -4.87
C SER A 129 -11.78 2.95 -5.92
N THR A 130 -11.79 3.61 -7.06
CA THR A 130 -10.87 3.39 -8.17
C THR A 130 -9.60 4.24 -8.00
N GLY A 131 -8.59 4.03 -8.85
CA GLY A 131 -7.39 4.87 -8.86
C GLY A 131 -6.43 4.62 -7.69
N MET A 132 -5.68 5.63 -7.25
CA MET A 132 -4.71 5.53 -6.15
C MET A 132 -5.41 5.48 -4.78
N PRO A 133 -4.82 4.84 -3.75
CA PRO A 133 -5.33 4.94 -2.39
C PRO A 133 -5.10 6.34 -1.80
N ASP A 134 -6.03 6.79 -0.95
CA ASP A 134 -5.93 8.10 -0.29
C ASP A 134 -4.88 8.12 0.83
N PHE A 135 -4.65 6.96 1.44
CA PHE A 135 -3.65 6.78 2.48
C PHE A 135 -2.46 6.00 1.92
N LEU A 136 -1.26 6.53 2.15
CA LEU A 136 0.00 5.81 1.96
C LEU A 136 0.87 6.03 3.20
N PRO A 137 1.55 4.99 3.70
CA PRO A 137 2.53 5.19 4.77
C PRO A 137 3.65 6.12 4.30
N PRO A 138 4.30 6.87 5.21
CA PRO A 138 5.42 7.74 4.86
C PRO A 138 6.50 6.97 4.10
N CYS A 139 6.94 7.51 2.97
CA CYS A 139 7.98 6.96 2.14
C CYS A 139 8.99 8.07 1.81
N ASP A 140 10.22 7.97 2.33
CA ASP A 140 11.29 8.88 1.93
C ASP A 140 11.84 8.52 0.54
N ALA A 141 11.24 9.11 -0.49
CA ALA A 141 11.67 8.90 -1.87
C ALA A 141 13.00 9.58 -2.25
N ALA A 142 13.80 10.09 -1.31
CA ALA A 142 15.06 10.77 -1.62
C ALA A 142 16.06 9.92 -2.42
N PRO A 143 16.36 8.66 -2.04
CA PRO A 143 17.28 7.82 -2.82
C PRO A 143 16.77 7.56 -4.24
N LEU A 144 15.44 7.40 -4.40
CA LEU A 144 14.83 7.21 -5.73
C LEU A 144 14.98 8.48 -6.59
N ARG A 145 14.82 9.67 -6.00
CA ARG A 145 15.00 10.95 -6.71
C ARG A 145 16.44 11.15 -7.18
N GLU A 146 17.42 10.78 -6.37
CA GLU A 146 18.84 10.84 -6.75
C GLU A 146 19.14 9.88 -7.91
N ALA A 147 18.63 8.65 -7.83
CA ALA A 147 18.76 7.67 -8.91
C ALA A 147 18.09 8.13 -10.22
N GLN A 148 16.87 8.68 -10.14
CA GLN A 148 16.15 9.23 -11.29
C GLN A 148 16.88 10.42 -11.90
N ALA A 149 17.38 11.36 -11.08
CA ALA A 149 18.10 12.52 -11.56
C ALA A 149 19.40 12.13 -12.28
N LEU A 150 20.12 11.10 -11.80
CA LEU A 150 21.28 10.58 -12.50
C LEU A 150 20.88 9.92 -13.84
N ALA A 151 19.83 9.10 -13.85
CA ALA A 151 19.32 8.47 -15.08
C ALA A 151 18.88 9.49 -16.14
N GLU A 152 18.23 10.59 -15.73
CA GLU A 152 17.84 11.69 -16.62
C GLU A 152 19.07 12.40 -17.22
N LYS A 153 20.12 12.64 -16.43
CA LYS A 153 21.38 13.22 -16.93
C LYS A 153 22.04 12.32 -17.98
N TRP A 154 22.12 11.02 -17.73
CA TRP A 154 22.63 10.05 -18.70
C TRP A 154 21.79 10.02 -19.98
N THR A 155 20.47 10.02 -19.85
CA THR A 155 19.53 10.03 -20.99
C THR A 155 19.69 11.31 -21.82
N ALA A 156 19.87 12.46 -21.16
CA ALA A 156 20.08 13.75 -21.82
C ALA A 156 21.44 13.86 -22.52
N ALA A 157 22.50 13.25 -21.98
CA ALA A 157 23.80 13.18 -22.64
C ALA A 157 23.77 12.34 -23.93
N GLY A 158 22.93 11.30 -23.98
CA GLY A 158 22.74 10.48 -25.17
C GLY A 158 24.06 9.85 -25.65
N GLY A 159 24.47 10.17 -26.88
CA GLY A 159 25.73 9.73 -27.48
C GLY A 159 26.82 10.81 -27.57
N ASP A 160 26.63 11.96 -26.93
CA ASP A 160 27.61 13.05 -26.95
C ASP A 160 28.81 12.69 -26.03
N GLU A 161 29.96 12.41 -26.64
CA GLU A 161 31.19 12.03 -25.92
C GLU A 161 31.63 13.07 -24.88
N ALA A 162 31.45 14.36 -25.15
CA ALA A 162 31.83 15.42 -24.22
C ALA A 162 30.87 15.49 -23.03
N ALA A 163 29.57 15.28 -23.28
CA ALA A 163 28.58 15.20 -22.22
C ALA A 163 28.73 13.91 -21.39
N LEU A 164 29.21 12.82 -21.98
CA LEU A 164 29.47 11.56 -21.27
C LEU A 164 30.74 11.60 -20.41
N ALA A 165 31.71 12.45 -20.75
CA ALA A 165 32.98 12.56 -20.02
C ALA A 165 32.84 13.16 -18.60
N VAL A 166 31.68 13.72 -18.26
CA VAL A 166 31.42 14.30 -16.93
C VAL A 166 31.01 13.24 -15.89
N PHE A 167 30.62 12.04 -16.33
CA PHE A 167 30.22 10.95 -15.44
C PHE A 167 31.44 10.17 -14.92
N GLY A 168 31.36 9.64 -13.71
CA GLY A 168 32.42 8.84 -13.11
C GLY A 168 31.96 7.98 -11.94
N ALA A 169 32.87 7.16 -11.41
CA ALA A 169 32.56 6.21 -10.33
C ALA A 169 31.99 6.86 -9.06
N LYS A 170 32.26 8.16 -8.84
CA LYS A 170 31.73 8.92 -7.71
C LYS A 170 30.22 9.17 -7.79
N ASP A 171 29.63 9.10 -8.98
CA ASP A 171 28.18 9.35 -9.16
C ASP A 171 27.32 8.24 -8.53
N VAL A 172 27.92 7.08 -8.24
CA VAL A 172 27.27 5.90 -7.62
C VAL A 172 27.99 5.47 -6.34
N GLU A 173 28.86 6.32 -5.79
CA GLU A 173 29.57 6.02 -4.55
C GLU A 173 28.58 6.02 -3.38
N GLY A 174 28.50 4.89 -2.65
CA GLY A 174 27.58 4.72 -1.51
C GLY A 174 26.20 4.17 -1.87
N TRP A 175 25.98 3.81 -3.14
CA TRP A 175 24.80 3.05 -3.58
C TRP A 175 24.99 1.54 -3.38
#